data_AF-A0A7Y2MKN3-F1
#
_entry.id   AF-A0A7Y2MKN3-F1
#
_cell.length_a   1.000
_cell.length_b   1.000
_cell.length_c   1.000
_cell.angle_alpha   90.00
_cell.angle_beta   90.00
_cell.angle_gamma   90.00
#
_symmetry.space_group_name_H-M   'P 1'
#
loop_
_entity.id
_entity.type
_entity.pdbx_description
1 polymer ?
#
loop_
_entity_poly.entity_id
_entity_poly.type
_entity_poly.pdbx_seq_one_letter_code
_entity_poly.pdbx_strand_id
1 'polypeptide(L)'
;MRILFFFLFISLLSCKTEQRSPEVERWEEHAANTTIIRDNFGIPHIYGKTDADAVFGLLYAQCEDDFNRVEQNYIWATGRLAEVEGEEALYSDLRARMFMSKEEAIEYYENSPDWLKE
;
A
#
# COMPACT_ATOMS: atom_id res chain seq x y z
N MET A 1 35.51 18.26 34.21
CA MET A 1 35.80 17.94 32.79
C MET A 1 35.53 16.48 32.42
N ARG A 2 35.98 15.45 33.18
CA ARG A 2 35.68 14.03 32.89
C ARG A 2 34.18 13.69 32.78
N ILE A 3 33.35 14.26 33.64
CA ILE A 3 31.89 14.04 33.64
C ILE A 3 31.24 14.67 32.39
N LEU A 4 31.73 15.82 31.94
CA LEU A 4 31.24 16.48 30.72
C LEU A 4 31.56 15.64 29.46
N PHE A 5 32.76 15.08 29.39
CA PHE A 5 33.14 14.15 28.32
C PHE A 5 32.31 12.86 28.34
N PHE A 6 31.94 12.36 29.53
CA PHE A 6 31.11 11.17 29.66
C PHE A 6 29.68 11.40 29.16
N PHE A 7 29.07 12.55 29.49
CA PHE A 7 27.76 12.94 28.95
C PHE A 7 27.80 13.17 27.43
N LEU A 8 28.87 13.76 26.91
CA LEU A 8 29.06 13.93 25.47
C LEU A 8 29.21 12.57 24.75
N PHE A 9 29.91 11.62 25.36
CA PHE A 9 30.09 10.28 24.80
C PHE A 9 28.79 9.46 24.80
N ILE A 10 27.96 9.58 25.84
CA ILE A 10 26.62 8.98 25.89
C ILE A 10 25.69 9.58 24.83
N SER A 11 25.79 10.90 24.58
CA SER A 11 24.99 11.55 23.53
C SER A 11 25.34 11.07 22.12
N LEU A 12 26.61 10.73 21.86
CA LEU A 12 27.06 10.20 20.58
C LEU A 12 26.65 8.73 20.37
N LEU A 13 26.52 7.95 21.45
CA LEU A 13 26.04 6.56 21.40
C LEU A 13 24.51 6.43 21.28
N SER A 14 23.77 7.53 21.46
CA SER A 14 22.30 7.53 21.37
C SER A 14 21.77 7.74 19.94
N CYS A 15 22.64 7.98 18.95
CA CYS A 15 22.26 7.91 17.54
C CYS A 15 22.07 6.45 17.14
N LYS A 16 20.85 5.94 17.37
CA LYS A 16 20.41 4.73 16.67
C LYS A 16 20.13 5.10 15.22
N THR A 17 20.84 4.46 14.29
CA THR A 17 20.41 4.42 12.89
C THR A 17 19.06 3.72 12.86
N GLU A 18 18.00 4.45 12.55
CA GLU A 18 16.69 3.87 12.30
C GLU A 18 16.80 3.06 11.01
N GLN A 19 16.81 1.74 11.14
CA GLN A 19 16.89 0.84 9.99
C GLN A 19 15.58 1.00 9.22
N ARG A 20 15.66 1.43 7.96
CA ARG A 20 14.49 1.58 7.10
C ARG A 20 13.76 0.24 7.03
N SER A 21 12.43 0.31 7.06
CA SER A 21 11.62 -0.89 6.86
C SER A 21 11.90 -1.44 5.46
N PRO A 22 12.11 -2.76 5.29
CA PRO A 22 12.27 -3.39 3.98
C PRO A 22 11.13 -3.03 2.99
N GLU A 23 9.95 -2.74 3.53
CA GLU A 23 8.81 -2.29 2.72
C GLU A 23 9.01 -0.90 2.11
N VAL A 24 9.62 0.03 2.85
CA VAL A 24 9.91 1.38 2.33
C VAL A 24 10.96 1.31 1.23
N GLU A 25 11.98 0.48 1.41
CA GLU A 25 13.00 0.24 0.38
C GLU A 25 12.37 -0.34 -0.90
N ARG A 26 11.47 -1.33 -0.76
CA ARG A 26 10.71 -1.89 -1.90
C ARG A 26 9.86 -0.85 -2.61
N TRP A 27 9.16 0.04 -1.89
CA TRP A 27 8.38 1.11 -2.52
C TRP A 27 9.26 2.15 -3.21
N GLU A 28 10.39 2.52 -2.60
CA GLU A 28 11.37 3.42 -3.22
C GLU A 28 11.92 2.83 -4.53
N GLU A 29 12.16 1.52 -4.58
CA GLU A 29 12.59 0.81 -5.80
C GLU A 29 11.53 0.88 -6.91
N HIS A 30 10.27 0.51 -6.62
CA HIS A 30 9.18 0.61 -7.60
C HIS A 30 8.97 2.05 -8.07
N ALA A 31 9.01 3.02 -7.15
CA ALA A 31 8.90 4.43 -7.49
C ALA A 31 10.04 4.89 -8.41
N ALA A 32 11.29 4.46 -8.16
CA ALA A 32 12.43 4.78 -9.01
C ALA A 32 12.34 4.15 -10.42
N ASN A 33 11.61 3.04 -10.55
CA ASN A 33 11.40 2.34 -11.83
C ASN A 33 10.12 2.77 -12.56
N THR A 34 9.30 3.64 -11.96
CA THR A 34 8.01 4.07 -12.48
C THR A 34 8.06 5.51 -12.95
N THR A 35 7.43 5.81 -14.08
CA THR A 35 7.20 7.18 -14.56
C THR A 35 5.73 7.36 -14.88
N ILE A 36 5.12 8.39 -14.29
CA ILE A 36 3.73 8.78 -14.53
C ILE A 36 3.74 10.13 -15.25
N ILE A 37 3.16 10.16 -16.46
CA ILE A 37 3.00 11.38 -17.26
C ILE A 37 1.51 11.66 -17.37
N ARG A 38 1.04 12.81 -16.86
CA ARG A 38 -0.35 13.23 -17.03
C ARG A 38 -0.50 14.10 -18.28
N ASP A 39 -1.54 13.83 -19.06
CA ASP A 39 -1.90 14.67 -20.20
C ASP A 39 -2.66 15.94 -19.77
N ASN A 40 -3.14 16.72 -20.74
CA ASN A 40 -3.88 17.96 -20.47
C ASN A 40 -5.23 17.76 -19.76
N PHE A 41 -5.75 16.54 -19.72
CA PHE A 41 -6.98 16.16 -19.03
C PHE A 41 -6.72 15.48 -17.69
N GLY A 42 -5.44 15.32 -17.30
CA GLY A 42 -5.05 14.64 -16.07
C GLY A 42 -4.98 13.12 -16.21
N ILE A 43 -5.16 12.55 -17.42
CA ILE A 43 -5.12 11.11 -17.64
C ILE A 43 -3.69 10.60 -17.44
N PRO A 44 -3.44 9.64 -16.53
CA PRO A 44 -2.11 9.13 -16.28
C PRO A 44 -1.68 8.14 -17.37
N HIS A 45 -0.58 8.44 -18.04
CA HIS A 45 0.19 7.51 -18.87
C HIS A 45 1.34 6.96 -18.03
N ILE A 46 1.31 5.65 -17.76
CA ILE A 46 2.15 5.02 -16.74
C ILE A 46 3.14 4.07 -17.42
N TYR A 47 4.41 4.22 -17.09
CA TYR A 47 5.50 3.44 -17.63
C TYR A 47 6.29 2.83 -16.46
N GLY A 48 6.29 1.50 -16.37
CA GLY A 48 7.12 0.72 -15.45
C GLY A 48 8.18 -0.08 -16.20
N LYS A 49 9.27 -0.48 -15.52
CA LYS A 49 10.27 -1.39 -16.10
C LYS A 49 9.79 -2.84 -16.08
N THR A 50 8.96 -3.19 -15.10
CA THR A 50 8.25 -4.46 -14.97
C THR A 50 6.74 -4.25 -14.88
N ASP A 51 5.97 -5.34 -14.95
CA ASP A 51 4.51 -5.29 -14.76
C ASP A 51 4.16 -4.82 -13.33
N ALA A 52 4.90 -5.28 -12.31
CA ALA A 52 4.74 -4.79 -10.95
C ALA A 52 4.99 -3.28 -10.80
N ASP A 53 6.00 -2.72 -11.46
CA ASP A 53 6.25 -1.27 -11.46
C ASP A 53 5.07 -0.51 -12.12
N ALA A 54 4.54 -1.04 -13.23
CA ALA A 54 3.41 -0.43 -13.91
C ALA A 54 2.13 -0.48 -13.05
N VAL A 55 1.86 -1.59 -12.36
CA VAL A 55 0.73 -1.74 -11.43
C VAL A 55 0.90 -0.87 -10.20
N PHE A 56 2.13 -0.74 -9.67
CA PHE A 56 2.46 0.19 -8.59
C PHE A 56 2.10 1.63 -9.00
N GLY A 57 2.55 2.07 -10.18
CA GLY A 57 2.21 3.39 -10.72
C GLY A 57 0.71 3.58 -10.93
N LEU A 58 0.01 2.54 -11.42
CA LEU A 58 -1.44 2.56 -11.62
C LEU A 58 -2.19 2.82 -10.32
N LEU A 59 -1.91 2.04 -9.28
CA LEU A 59 -2.54 2.22 -7.98
C LEU A 59 -2.16 3.56 -7.36
N TYR A 60 -0.92 4.01 -7.52
CA TYR A 60 -0.49 5.33 -7.05
C TYR A 60 -1.28 6.46 -7.71
N ALA A 61 -1.39 6.46 -9.03
CA ALA A 61 -2.15 7.47 -9.77
C ALA A 61 -3.65 7.45 -9.41
N GLN A 62 -4.24 6.26 -9.24
CA GLN A 62 -5.64 6.13 -8.78
C GLN A 62 -5.85 6.74 -7.40
N CYS A 63 -4.92 6.51 -6.46
CA CYS A 63 -4.97 7.11 -5.13
C CYS A 63 -4.77 8.62 -5.15
N GLU A 64 -3.89 9.15 -6.01
CA GLU A 64 -3.76 10.59 -6.19
C GLU A 64 -5.06 11.24 -6.69
N ASP A 65 -5.80 10.55 -7.57
CA ASP A 65 -7.00 11.08 -8.20
C ASP A 65 -8.27 10.91 -7.33
N ASP A 66 -8.42 9.77 -6.63
CA ASP A 66 -9.55 9.52 -5.72
C ASP A 66 -9.24 8.42 -4.68
N PHE A 67 -8.40 8.77 -3.71
CA PHE A 67 -8.06 7.88 -2.59
C PHE A 67 -9.29 7.37 -1.83
N ASN A 68 -10.27 8.23 -1.55
CA ASN A 68 -11.44 7.88 -0.75
C ASN A 68 -12.23 6.74 -1.40
N ARG A 69 -12.40 6.77 -2.72
CA ARG A 69 -13.09 5.71 -3.46
C ARG A 69 -12.26 4.42 -3.52
N VAL A 70 -10.94 4.52 -3.66
CA VAL A 70 -10.05 3.34 -3.58
C VAL A 70 -10.20 2.67 -2.21
N GLU A 71 -10.07 3.44 -1.12
CA GLU A 71 -10.22 2.94 0.25
C GLU A 71 -11.61 2.35 0.50
N GLN A 72 -12.67 3.05 0.09
CA GLN A 72 -14.04 2.58 0.26
C GLN A 72 -14.30 1.28 -0.49
N ASN A 73 -13.71 1.08 -1.68
CA ASN A 73 -13.81 -0.18 -2.42
C ASN A 73 -13.19 -1.35 -1.63
N TYR A 74 -12.04 -1.16 -0.99
CA TYR A 74 -11.43 -2.20 -0.15
C TYR A 74 -12.28 -2.51 1.09
N ILE A 75 -12.82 -1.48 1.75
CA ILE A 75 -13.71 -1.65 2.91
C ILE A 75 -14.96 -2.44 2.51
N TRP A 76 -15.58 -2.09 1.37
CA TRP A 76 -16.74 -2.80 0.84
C TRP A 76 -16.41 -4.25 0.46
N ALA A 77 -15.33 -4.46 -0.32
CA ALA A 77 -14.92 -5.79 -0.78
C ALA A 77 -14.57 -6.74 0.37
N THR A 78 -14.05 -6.21 1.48
CA THR A 78 -13.74 -6.99 2.69
C THR A 78 -14.91 -7.13 3.66
N GLY A 79 -16.10 -6.61 3.31
CA GLY A 79 -17.32 -6.69 4.12
C GLY A 79 -17.22 -5.90 5.43
N ARG A 80 -16.65 -4.69 5.37
CA ARG A 80 -16.46 -3.79 6.51
C ARG A 80 -17.17 -2.45 6.34
N LEU A 81 -18.07 -2.32 5.37
CA LEU A 81 -18.73 -1.06 5.05
C LEU A 81 -19.57 -0.52 6.21
N ALA A 82 -20.17 -1.39 7.03
CA ALA A 82 -20.93 -0.97 8.20
C ALA A 82 -20.07 -0.28 9.29
N GLU A 83 -18.74 -0.45 9.28
CA GLU A 83 -17.84 0.28 10.17
C GLU A 83 -17.79 1.78 9.84
N VAL A 84 -18.12 2.17 8.60
CA VAL A 84 -18.05 3.55 8.10
C VAL A 84 -19.45 4.12 7.86
N GLU A 85 -20.33 3.36 7.22
CA GLU A 85 -21.68 3.81 6.80
C GLU A 85 -22.78 3.45 7.82
N GLY A 86 -22.45 2.64 8.83
CA GLY A 86 -23.39 2.24 9.88
C GLY A 86 -24.29 1.04 9.53
N GLU A 87 -25.35 0.87 10.30
CA GLU A 87 -26.16 -0.36 10.35
C GLU A 87 -26.79 -0.76 9.00
N GLU A 88 -27.12 0.22 8.15
CA GLU A 88 -27.72 -0.01 6.85
C GLU A 88 -26.84 -0.83 5.88
N ALA A 89 -25.52 -0.83 6.09
CA ALA A 89 -24.57 -1.58 5.29
C ALA A 89 -24.38 -3.04 5.74
N LEU A 90 -24.99 -3.48 6.85
CA LEU A 90 -24.81 -4.84 7.39
C LEU A 90 -25.12 -5.95 6.38
N TYR A 91 -26.19 -5.79 5.58
CA TYR A 91 -26.53 -6.76 4.54
C TYR A 91 -25.55 -6.72 3.37
N SER A 92 -24.92 -5.57 3.08
CA SER A 92 -23.84 -5.50 2.09
C SER A 92 -22.63 -6.30 2.56
N ASP A 93 -22.23 -6.10 3.81
CA ASP A 93 -21.10 -6.81 4.41
C ASP A 93 -21.34 -8.32 4.49
N LEU A 94 -22.56 -8.73 4.83
CA LEU A 94 -22.95 -10.14 4.83
C LEU A 94 -22.79 -10.76 3.43
N ARG A 95 -23.26 -10.06 2.38
CA ARG A 95 -23.15 -10.55 1.00
C ARG A 95 -21.70 -10.64 0.54
N ALA A 96 -20.86 -9.64 0.84
CA ALA A 96 -19.44 -9.67 0.51
C ALA A 96 -18.75 -10.90 1.12
N ARG A 97 -18.99 -11.16 2.41
CA ARG A 97 -18.44 -12.33 3.13
C ARG A 97 -18.99 -13.67 2.66
N MET A 98 -20.21 -13.71 2.13
CA MET A 98 -20.79 -14.91 1.52
C MET A 98 -20.27 -15.19 0.11
N PHE A 99 -19.80 -14.15 -0.59
CA PHE A 99 -19.27 -14.29 -1.95
C PHE A 99 -17.84 -14.85 -1.95
N MET A 100 -16.97 -14.31 -1.10
CA MET A 100 -15.60 -14.76 -0.96
C MET A 100 -15.07 -14.41 0.44
N SER A 101 -14.57 -15.42 1.15
CA SER A 101 -13.86 -15.23 2.41
C SER A 101 -12.44 -14.73 2.17
N LYS A 102 -11.82 -14.16 3.21
CA LYS A 102 -10.42 -13.72 3.16
C LYS A 102 -9.50 -14.92 2.91
N GLU A 103 -9.81 -16.06 3.51
CA GLU A 103 -9.06 -17.30 3.40
C GLU A 103 -9.08 -17.82 1.95
N GLU A 104 -10.26 -17.82 1.31
CA GLU A 104 -10.39 -18.16 -0.11
C GLU A 104 -9.63 -17.19 -1.01
N ALA A 105 -9.70 -15.89 -0.73
CA ALA A 105 -8.94 -14.89 -1.50
C ALA A 105 -7.42 -15.10 -1.41
N ILE A 106 -6.92 -15.42 -0.21
CA ILE A 106 -5.50 -15.76 -0.01
C ILE A 106 -5.16 -17.06 -0.75
N GLU A 107 -6.00 -18.09 -0.64
CA GLU A 107 -5.79 -19.35 -1.35
C GLU A 107 -5.74 -19.16 -2.87
N TYR A 108 -6.62 -18.32 -3.44
CA TYR A 108 -6.58 -17.98 -4.86
C TYR A 108 -5.29 -17.24 -5.24
N TYR A 109 -4.81 -16.32 -4.40
CA TYR A 109 -3.55 -15.64 -4.62
C TYR A 109 -2.37 -16.62 -4.60
N GLU A 110 -2.26 -17.48 -3.58
CA GLU A 110 -1.16 -18.44 -3.46
C GLU A 110 -1.12 -19.43 -4.64
N ASN A 111 -2.30 -19.84 -5.12
CA ASN A 111 -2.45 -20.72 -6.28
C ASN A 111 -2.37 -20.00 -7.64
N SER A 112 -2.18 -18.68 -7.66
CA SER A 112 -2.03 -17.93 -8.91
C SER A 112 -0.67 -18.21 -9.56
N PRO A 113 -0.58 -18.12 -10.90
CA PRO A 113 0.70 -18.25 -11.60
C PRO A 113 1.76 -17.28 -11.06
N ASP A 114 3.01 -17.71 -11.01
CA ASP A 114 4.10 -16.90 -10.45
C ASP A 114 4.27 -15.54 -11.16
N TRP A 115 4.08 -15.51 -12.49
CA TRP A 115 4.13 -14.27 -13.26
C TRP A 115 3.10 -13.21 -12.84
N LEU A 116 2.00 -13.59 -12.18
CA LEU A 116 0.97 -12.66 -11.70
C LEU A 116 1.30 -12.11 -10.30
N LYS A 117 2.18 -12.78 -9.57
CA LYS A 117 2.60 -12.42 -8.21
C LYS A 117 3.91 -11.61 -8.19
N GLU A 118 4.65 -11.63 -9.30
CA GLU A 118 5.92 -10.93 -9.52
C GLU A 118 5.74 -9.61 -10.28
#